data_AF-A0A091K6V6-F1
#
_entry.id   AF-A0A091K6V6-F1
#
_cell.length_a   1.000
_cell.length_b   1.000
_cell.length_c   1.000
_cell.angle_alpha   90.00
_cell.angle_beta   90.00
_cell.angle_gamma   90.00
#
_symmetry.space_group_name_H-M   'P 1'
#
loop_
_entity.id
_entity.type
_entity.pdbx_description
1 polymer ?
#
loop_
_entity_poly.entity_id
_entity_poly.type
_entity_poly.pdbx_seq_one_letter_code
_entity_poly.pdbx_strand_id
1 'polypeptide(L)'
;KKAEKDSKAEQAKVKKALQQKNVECARVYAENAIRKKNEGLNWLRMSSRVDAVASKVQTAVTMKGVTKNMAQVTKALDKALSSMDLQKVSAVMDKFEQQVQNLDVHTSV
;
A
#
# COMPACT_ATOMS: atom_id res chain seq x y z
N LYS A 1 16.18 6.06 -1.72
CA LYS A 1 17.12 5.97 -2.87
C LYS A 1 17.95 7.23 -3.09
N LYS A 2 17.36 8.44 -3.30
CA LYS A 2 18.14 9.69 -3.48
C LYS A 2 19.03 10.03 -2.26
N ALA A 3 18.47 9.99 -1.05
CA ALA A 3 19.22 10.27 0.18
C ALA A 3 20.42 9.34 0.44
N GLU A 4 20.32 8.05 0.09
CA GLU A 4 21.47 7.11 0.18
C GLU A 4 22.54 7.41 -0.87
N LYS A 5 22.13 7.74 -2.11
CA LYS A 5 23.07 8.15 -3.16
C LYS A 5 23.83 9.40 -2.75
N ASP A 6 23.12 10.38 -2.19
CA ASP A 6 23.70 11.62 -1.69
C ASP A 6 24.64 11.36 -0.50
N SER A 7 24.26 10.47 0.44
CA SER A 7 25.14 10.08 1.55
C SER A 7 26.44 9.43 1.09
N LYS A 8 26.40 8.52 0.09
CA LYS A 8 27.60 7.93 -0.51
C LYS A 8 28.48 8.97 -1.23
N ALA A 9 27.85 9.94 -1.90
CA ALA A 9 28.57 11.03 -2.54
C ALA A 9 29.30 11.92 -1.52
N GLU A 10 28.66 12.25 -0.40
CA GLU A 10 29.29 13.00 0.69
C GLU A 10 30.43 12.22 1.36
N GLN A 11 30.29 10.90 1.57
CA GLN A 11 31.39 10.07 2.05
C GLN A 11 32.61 10.06 1.12
N ALA A 12 32.39 10.10 -0.20
CA ALA A 12 33.48 10.22 -1.17
C ALA A 12 34.17 11.59 -1.07
N LYS A 13 33.42 12.67 -0.80
CA LYS A 13 33.97 14.01 -0.56
C LYS A 13 34.78 14.08 0.74
N VAL A 14 34.34 13.40 1.80
CA VAL A 14 35.12 13.27 3.05
C VAL A 14 36.49 12.65 2.78
N LYS A 15 36.53 11.54 2.03
CA LYS A 15 37.81 10.88 1.68
C LYS A 15 38.75 11.81 0.92
N LYS A 16 38.22 12.57 -0.05
CA LYS A 16 39.01 13.55 -0.82
C LYS A 16 39.51 14.71 0.05
N ALA A 17 38.66 15.26 0.92
CA ALA A 17 39.04 16.36 1.82
C ALA A 17 40.11 15.94 2.84
N LEU A 18 40.04 14.70 3.34
CA LEU A 18 41.08 14.12 4.21
C LEU A 18 42.42 13.93 3.49
N GLN A 19 42.40 13.49 2.22
CA GLN A 19 43.63 13.38 1.41
C GLN A 19 44.29 14.75 1.17
N GLN A 20 43.48 15.81 1.06
CA GLN A 20 43.95 17.19 0.93
C GLN A 20 44.34 17.82 2.27
N LYS A 21 44.33 17.06 3.38
CA LYS A 21 44.57 17.52 4.76
C LYS A 21 43.63 18.66 5.22
N ASN A 22 42.49 18.84 4.55
CA ASN A 22 41.49 19.83 4.94
C ASN A 22 40.47 19.20 5.89
N VAL A 23 40.84 19.16 7.17
CA VAL A 23 40.09 18.49 8.24
C VAL A 23 38.75 19.17 8.53
N GLU A 24 38.68 20.50 8.43
CA GLU A 24 37.44 21.25 8.67
C GLU A 24 36.38 20.98 7.59
N CYS A 25 36.77 20.98 6.30
CA CYS A 25 35.84 20.58 5.24
C CYS A 25 35.44 19.10 5.34
N ALA A 26 36.35 18.22 5.74
CA ALA A 26 36.04 16.82 5.97
C ALA A 26 35.00 16.63 7.08
N ARG A 27 35.07 17.43 8.16
CA ARG A 27 34.08 17.40 9.26
C ARG A 27 32.69 17.81 8.77
N VAL A 28 32.59 18.88 7.98
CA VAL A 28 31.31 19.34 7.40
C VAL A 28 30.70 18.31 6.44
N TYR A 29 31.52 17.67 5.59
CA TYR A 29 31.03 16.61 4.70
C TYR A 29 30.61 15.34 5.47
N ALA A 30 31.30 15.02 6.57
CA ALA A 30 30.94 13.89 7.42
C ALA A 30 29.61 14.12 8.13
N GLU A 31 29.39 15.31 8.68
CA GLU A 31 28.12 15.69 9.30
C GLU A 31 26.96 15.64 8.29
N ASN A 32 27.17 16.16 7.08
CA ASN A 32 26.20 16.07 6.00
C ASN A 32 25.90 14.62 5.59
N ALA A 33 26.91 13.75 5.53
CA ALA A 33 26.74 12.34 5.22
C ALA A 33 25.87 11.62 6.27
N ILE A 34 26.08 11.93 7.57
CA ILE A 34 25.30 11.37 8.69
C ILE A 34 23.85 11.88 8.62
N ARG A 35 23.65 13.18 8.42
CA ARG A 35 22.33 13.77 8.28
C ARG A 35 21.55 13.13 7.13
N LYS A 36 22.17 12.99 5.96
CA LYS A 36 21.56 12.36 4.78
C LYS A 36 21.20 10.88 5.01
N LYS A 37 22.03 10.15 5.76
CA LYS A 37 21.74 8.77 6.17
C LYS A 37 20.51 8.70 7.09
N ASN A 38 20.43 9.58 8.08
CA ASN A 38 19.28 9.64 9.00
C ASN A 38 17.99 10.06 8.29
N GLU A 39 18.06 11.04 7.39
CA GLU A 39 16.95 11.38 6.48
C GLU A 39 16.51 10.14 5.69
N GLY A 40 17.45 9.39 5.10
CA GLY A 40 17.17 8.17 4.36
C GLY A 40 16.43 7.10 5.18
N LEU A 41 16.83 6.88 6.43
CA LEU A 41 16.15 5.96 7.34
C LEU A 41 14.73 6.44 7.68
N ASN A 42 14.55 7.74 7.89
CA ASN A 42 13.23 8.30 8.18
C ASN A 42 12.29 8.16 6.96
N TRP A 43 12.81 8.42 5.76
CA TRP A 43 12.07 8.19 4.51
C TRP A 43 11.71 6.72 4.30
N LEU A 44 12.59 5.79 4.66
CA LEU A 44 12.30 4.36 4.56
C LEU A 44 11.15 3.96 5.49
N ARG A 45 11.18 4.40 6.76
CA ARG A 45 10.08 4.14 7.70
C ARG A 45 8.76 4.74 7.21
N MET A 46 8.81 5.98 6.68
CA MET A 46 7.62 6.61 6.12
C MET A 46 7.10 5.83 4.90
N SER A 47 7.99 5.38 4.02
CA SER A 47 7.62 4.56 2.86
C SER A 47 6.91 3.28 3.28
N SER A 48 7.41 2.56 4.30
CA SER A 48 6.75 1.36 4.82
C SER A 48 5.36 1.65 5.41
N ARG A 49 5.21 2.79 6.10
CA ARG A 49 3.91 3.22 6.63
C ARG A 49 2.93 3.56 5.51
N VAL A 50 3.40 4.27 4.48
CA VAL A 50 2.58 4.63 3.31
C VAL A 50 2.15 3.37 2.56
N ASP A 51 3.05 2.41 2.35
CA ASP A 51 2.74 1.14 1.68
C ASP A 51 1.71 0.32 2.45
N ALA A 52 1.86 0.21 3.77
CA ALA A 52 0.88 -0.46 4.64
C ALA A 52 -0.50 0.23 4.60
N VAL A 53 -0.55 1.57 4.56
CA VAL A 53 -1.80 2.31 4.43
C VAL A 53 -2.40 2.13 3.03
N ALA A 54 -1.58 2.16 1.98
CA ALA A 54 -2.03 1.94 0.61
C ALA A 54 -2.66 0.56 0.44
N SER A 55 -2.05 -0.49 1.01
CA SER A 55 -2.60 -1.84 1.03
C SER A 55 -3.97 -1.89 1.73
N LYS A 56 -4.10 -1.28 2.91
CA LYS A 56 -5.39 -1.18 3.62
C LYS A 56 -6.45 -0.42 2.82
N VAL A 57 -6.07 0.68 2.18
CA VAL A 57 -6.98 1.46 1.32
C VAL A 57 -7.41 0.64 0.10
N GLN A 58 -6.50 -0.10 -0.53
CA GLN A 58 -6.82 -0.98 -1.65
C GLN A 58 -7.83 -2.05 -1.24
N THR A 59 -7.63 -2.70 -0.09
CA THR A 59 -8.60 -3.66 0.47
C THR A 59 -9.95 -2.99 0.71
N ALA A 60 -9.99 -1.79 1.29
CA ALA A 60 -11.23 -1.07 1.53
C ALA A 60 -11.97 -0.70 0.23
N VAL A 61 -11.25 -0.31 -0.83
CA VAL A 61 -11.83 -0.03 -2.15
C VAL A 61 -12.40 -1.29 -2.78
N THR A 62 -11.67 -2.41 -2.73
CA THR A 62 -12.15 -3.72 -3.21
C THR A 62 -13.42 -4.13 -2.46
N MET A 63 -13.40 -4.05 -1.12
CA MET A 63 -14.55 -4.37 -0.28
C MET A 63 -15.77 -3.51 -0.58
N LYS A 64 -15.58 -2.20 -0.83
CA LYS A 64 -16.67 -1.31 -1.27
C LYS A 64 -17.31 -1.78 -2.58
N GLY A 65 -16.52 -2.29 -3.52
CA GLY A 65 -17.01 -2.90 -4.75
C GLY A 65 -17.85 -4.14 -4.49
N VAL A 66 -17.36 -5.05 -3.65
CA VAL A 66 -18.08 -6.27 -3.25
C VAL A 66 -19.40 -5.93 -2.54
N THR A 67 -19.40 -4.99 -1.60
CA THR A 67 -20.63 -4.54 -0.91
C THR A 67 -21.67 -4.00 -1.91
N LYS A 68 -21.24 -3.23 -2.91
CA LYS A 68 -22.14 -2.71 -3.95
C LYS A 68 -22.76 -3.85 -4.76
N ASN A 69 -21.98 -4.85 -5.15
CA ASN A 69 -22.48 -6.02 -5.87
C ASN A 69 -23.46 -6.81 -5.00
N MET A 70 -23.16 -6.99 -3.71
CA MET A 70 -24.06 -7.68 -2.78
C MET A 70 -25.38 -6.96 -2.57
N ALA A 71 -25.37 -5.62 -2.51
CA ALA A 71 -26.60 -4.82 -2.48
C ALA A 71 -27.45 -5.01 -3.75
N GLN A 72 -26.84 -5.20 -4.92
CA GLN A 72 -27.57 -5.47 -6.16
C GLN A 72 -28.18 -6.87 -6.19
N VAL A 73 -27.41 -7.89 -5.78
CA VAL A 73 -27.90 -9.28 -5.76
C VAL A 73 -29.02 -9.46 -4.74
N THR A 74 -28.88 -8.91 -3.54
CA THR A 74 -29.94 -8.95 -2.51
C THR A 74 -31.23 -8.28 -2.98
N LYS A 75 -31.13 -7.13 -3.67
CA LYS A 75 -32.29 -6.46 -4.27
C LYS A 75 -32.92 -7.25 -5.42
N ALA A 76 -32.11 -7.94 -6.22
CA ALA A 76 -32.61 -8.82 -7.28
C ALA A 76 -33.34 -10.03 -6.67
N LEU A 77 -32.83 -10.55 -5.55
CA LEU A 77 -33.40 -11.68 -4.86
C LEU A 77 -34.76 -11.34 -4.25
N ASP A 78 -34.87 -10.18 -3.58
CA ASP A 78 -36.13 -9.66 -3.02
C ASP A 78 -37.24 -9.55 -4.09
N LYS A 79 -36.89 -9.05 -5.29
CA LYS A 79 -37.81 -9.00 -6.43
C LYS A 79 -38.19 -10.39 -6.95
N ALA A 80 -37.23 -11.30 -7.05
CA ALA A 80 -37.47 -12.67 -7.52
C ALA A 80 -38.39 -13.42 -6.56
N LEU A 81 -38.15 -13.31 -5.25
CA LEU A 81 -38.99 -13.88 -4.18
C LEU A 81 -40.40 -13.31 -4.21
N SER A 82 -40.56 -12.01 -4.44
CA SER A 82 -41.86 -11.35 -4.59
C SER A 82 -42.66 -11.87 -5.80
N SER A 83 -41.98 -12.34 -6.83
CA SER A 83 -42.60 -12.88 -8.05
C SER A 83 -42.92 -14.37 -8.00
N MET A 84 -42.47 -15.10 -6.95
CA MET A 84 -42.55 -16.56 -6.81
C MET A 84 -42.00 -17.37 -8.02
N ASP A 85 -41.22 -16.74 -8.89
CA ASP A 85 -40.57 -17.40 -10.02
C ASP A 85 -39.33 -18.17 -9.53
N LEU A 86 -39.52 -19.46 -9.25
CA LEU A 86 -38.49 -20.35 -8.72
C LEU A 86 -37.24 -20.43 -9.61
N GLN A 87 -37.38 -20.32 -10.94
CA GLN A 87 -36.23 -20.34 -11.85
C GLN A 87 -35.39 -19.06 -11.71
N LYS A 88 -36.06 -17.89 -11.61
CA LYS A 88 -35.36 -16.63 -11.34
C LYS A 88 -34.74 -16.58 -9.95
N VAL A 89 -35.41 -17.13 -8.94
CA VAL A 89 -34.85 -17.22 -7.57
C VAL A 89 -33.58 -18.08 -7.57
N SER A 90 -33.59 -19.24 -8.22
CA SER A 90 -32.41 -20.11 -8.33
C SER A 90 -31.22 -19.39 -8.98
N ALA A 91 -31.44 -18.74 -10.13
CA ALA A 91 -30.37 -18.03 -10.84
C ALA A 91 -29.79 -16.83 -10.06
N VAL A 92 -30.60 -16.19 -9.21
CA VAL A 92 -30.14 -15.11 -8.33
C VAL A 92 -29.41 -15.67 -7.10
N MET A 93 -29.82 -16.83 -6.59
CA MET A 93 -29.12 -17.51 -5.51
C MET A 93 -27.73 -18.01 -5.93
N ASP A 94 -27.57 -18.56 -7.13
CA ASP A 94 -26.25 -18.94 -7.65
C ASP A 94 -25.29 -17.74 -7.70
N LYS A 95 -25.83 -16.56 -8.08
CA LYS A 95 -25.07 -15.29 -8.06
C LYS A 95 -24.78 -14.80 -6.64
N PHE A 96 -25.69 -15.04 -5.70
CA PHE A 96 -25.48 -14.70 -4.30
C PHE A 96 -24.34 -15.52 -3.71
N GLU A 97 -24.37 -16.84 -3.91
CA GLU A 97 -23.32 -17.75 -3.48
C GLU A 97 -21.95 -17.38 -4.05
N GLN A 98 -21.86 -17.08 -5.36
CA GLN A 98 -20.60 -16.62 -5.96
C GLN A 98 -20.05 -15.35 -5.33
N GLN A 99 -20.90 -14.37 -5.02
CA GLN A 99 -20.44 -13.11 -4.44
C GLN A 99 -20.07 -13.26 -2.97
N VAL A 100 -20.75 -14.14 -2.22
CA VAL A 100 -20.37 -14.51 -0.84
C VAL A 100 -19.03 -15.24 -0.82
N GLN A 101 -18.83 -16.20 -1.73
CA GLN A 101 -17.55 -16.91 -1.85
C GLN A 101 -16.39 -15.96 -2.19
N ASN A 102 -16.62 -15.00 -3.09
CA ASN A 102 -15.63 -13.97 -3.40
C ASN A 102 -15.32 -13.08 -2.18
N LEU A 103 -16.32 -12.76 -1.36
CA LEU A 103 -16.13 -11.99 -0.13
C LEU A 103 -15.26 -12.78 0.87
N ASP A 104 -15.57 -14.05 1.10
CA ASP A 104 -14.81 -14.92 2.02
C ASP A 104 -13.33 -15.05 1.60
N VAL A 105 -13.06 -15.23 0.30
CA VAL A 105 -11.69 -15.30 -0.22
C VAL A 105 -10.93 -13.98 -0.01
N HIS A 106 -11.61 -12.84 -0.08
CA HIS A 106 -11.00 -11.52 0.12
C HIS A 106 -10.88 -11.10 1.60
N THR A 107 -11.67 -11.68 2.51
CA THR A 107 -11.58 -11.42 3.96
C THR A 107 -10.65 -12.40 4.70
N SER A 108 -10.36 -13.57 4.13
CA SER A 108 -9.58 -14.64 4.79
C SER A 108 -8.05 -14.45 4.74
N VAL A 109 -7.56 -13.20 4.71
CA VAL A 109 -6.12 -12.86 4.77
C VAL A 109 -5.86 -11.84 5.87
#